data_AF-A0A3N0FKY1-F1
#
_entry.id   AF-A0A3N0FKY1-F1
#
_cell.length_a   1.000
_cell.length_b   1.000
_cell.length_c   1.000
_cell.angle_alpha   90.00
_cell.angle_beta   90.00
_cell.angle_gamma   90.00
#
_symmetry.space_group_name_H-M   'P 1'
#
loop_
_entity.id
_entity.type
_entity.pdbx_description
1 polymer ?
#
loop_
_entity_poly.entity_id
_entity_poly.type
_entity_poly.pdbx_seq_one_letter_code
_entity_poly.pdbx_strand_id
1 'polypeptide(L)'
;DWGLMTSASLFSRLRDFIISKFGLEDADAVLPPWQLDALRDEANRDDAKDPPAAFSEPPHLPSNEDSTVTEDEIKAMQAENARLKADAEARAKADAQRRQETVHTSNATFAENLVANGTLAPAAQSVVVALLDAVSTGDKPMEFSEGDVTRPLATAFKDLLSGATPVLLFGESATKVRVQDNNAVPVEAEFAEADPARLALHNKAKALAKAEGISYDAAVARCL
;
A
#
# COMPACT_ATOMS: atom_id res chain seq x y z
N ASP A 1 -52.22 -10.26 -1.84
CA ASP A 1 -51.78 -11.02 -3.03
C ASP A 1 -50.39 -11.68 -2.83
N TRP A 2 -50.26 -12.99 -3.02
CA TRP A 2 -48.99 -13.73 -2.85
C TRP A 2 -47.92 -13.36 -3.91
N GLY A 3 -48.37 -12.97 -5.11
CA GLY A 3 -47.47 -12.58 -6.20
C GLY A 3 -46.71 -11.28 -5.89
N LEU A 4 -47.43 -10.25 -5.46
CA LEU A 4 -46.87 -8.94 -5.11
C LEU A 4 -45.90 -9.02 -3.93
N MET A 5 -46.20 -9.83 -2.92
CA MET A 5 -45.32 -10.03 -1.76
C MET A 5 -43.99 -10.69 -2.15
N THR A 6 -44.06 -11.67 -3.06
CA THR A 6 -42.87 -12.33 -3.61
C THR A 6 -42.04 -11.35 -4.44
N SER A 7 -42.69 -10.54 -5.30
CA SER A 7 -42.03 -9.50 -6.08
C SER A 7 -41.34 -8.46 -5.21
N ALA A 8 -42.00 -7.92 -4.18
CA ALA A 8 -41.41 -6.95 -3.25
C ALA A 8 -40.15 -7.52 -2.56
N SER A 9 -40.19 -8.79 -2.15
CA SER A 9 -39.03 -9.45 -1.55
C SER A 9 -37.85 -9.61 -2.53
N LEU A 10 -38.16 -9.89 -3.82
CA LEU A 10 -37.15 -10.03 -4.87
C LEU A 10 -36.48 -8.69 -5.18
N PHE A 11 -37.25 -7.61 -5.29
CA PHE A 11 -36.72 -6.27 -5.53
C PHE A 11 -35.91 -5.75 -4.35
N SER A 12 -36.28 -6.10 -3.11
CA SER A 12 -35.46 -5.78 -1.93
C SER A 12 -34.09 -6.45 -2.00
N ARG A 13 -34.04 -7.76 -2.30
CA ARG A 13 -32.77 -8.49 -2.44
C ARG A 13 -31.93 -7.99 -3.60
N LEU A 14 -32.58 -7.58 -4.69
CA LEU A 14 -31.90 -6.96 -5.82
C LEU A 14 -31.29 -5.61 -5.45
N ARG A 15 -32.01 -4.77 -4.69
CA ARG A 15 -31.47 -3.51 -4.18
C ARG A 15 -30.26 -3.76 -3.27
N ASP A 16 -30.36 -4.72 -2.35
CA ASP A 16 -29.24 -5.07 -1.46
C ASP A 16 -28.02 -5.59 -2.24
N PHE A 17 -28.25 -6.35 -3.32
CA PHE A 17 -27.19 -6.78 -4.22
C PHE A 17 -26.53 -5.60 -4.95
N ILE A 18 -27.31 -4.63 -5.42
CA ILE A 18 -26.79 -3.42 -6.06
C ILE A 18 -25.98 -2.61 -5.04
N ILE A 19 -26.46 -2.43 -3.81
CA ILE A 19 -25.71 -1.76 -2.74
C ILE A 19 -24.38 -2.48 -2.49
N SER A 20 -24.38 -3.81 -2.45
CA SER A 20 -23.18 -4.59 -2.20
C SER A 20 -22.14 -4.50 -3.33
N LYS A 21 -22.56 -4.32 -4.59
CA LYS A 21 -21.65 -4.34 -5.76
C LYS A 21 -21.29 -2.96 -6.30
N PHE A 22 -22.20 -2.01 -6.18
CA PHE A 22 -22.16 -0.70 -6.82
C PHE A 22 -22.34 0.46 -5.84
N GLY A 23 -22.83 0.19 -4.62
CA GLY A 23 -22.98 1.20 -3.58
C GLY A 23 -24.41 1.75 -3.48
N LEU A 24 -24.60 2.63 -2.50
CA LEU A 24 -25.92 3.14 -2.14
C LEU A 24 -26.47 4.10 -3.19
N GLU A 25 -25.61 4.93 -3.78
CA GLU A 25 -25.98 5.91 -4.79
C GLU A 25 -26.53 5.26 -6.06
N ASP A 26 -25.89 4.19 -6.55
CA ASP A 26 -26.34 3.45 -7.72
C ASP A 26 -27.65 2.67 -7.43
N ALA A 27 -27.79 2.16 -6.21
CA ALA A 27 -29.02 1.52 -5.77
C ALA A 27 -30.18 2.51 -5.71
N ASP A 28 -29.97 3.71 -5.18
CA ASP A 28 -30.99 4.75 -5.07
C ASP A 28 -31.36 5.35 -6.43
N ALA A 29 -30.43 5.38 -7.40
CA ALA A 29 -30.70 5.84 -8.76
C ALA A 29 -31.60 4.88 -9.56
N VAL A 30 -31.39 3.56 -9.41
CA VAL A 30 -32.11 2.54 -10.20
C VAL A 30 -33.34 2.00 -9.47
N LEU A 31 -33.26 1.82 -8.15
CA LEU A 31 -34.33 1.31 -7.30
C LEU A 31 -34.48 2.19 -6.04
N PRO A 32 -35.11 3.37 -6.17
CA PRO A 32 -35.39 4.24 -5.04
C PRO A 32 -36.19 3.53 -3.93
N PRO A 33 -35.92 3.83 -2.64
CA PRO A 33 -36.60 3.20 -1.50
C PRO A 33 -38.14 3.30 -1.57
N TRP A 34 -38.66 4.46 -1.97
CA TRP A 34 -40.10 4.71 -2.03
C TRP A 34 -40.85 3.80 -3.02
N GLN A 35 -40.20 3.35 -4.10
CA GLN A 35 -40.82 2.42 -5.06
C GLN A 35 -40.99 1.04 -4.46
N LEU A 36 -40.01 0.63 -3.64
CA LEU A 36 -40.05 -0.64 -2.94
C LEU A 36 -41.08 -0.61 -1.81
N ASP A 37 -41.17 0.50 -1.10
CA ASP A 37 -42.16 0.70 -0.03
C ASP A 37 -43.59 0.75 -0.59
N ALA A 38 -43.81 1.45 -1.71
CA ALA A 38 -45.10 1.43 -2.41
C ALA A 38 -45.51 0.01 -2.85
N LEU A 39 -44.56 -0.80 -3.35
CA LEU A 39 -44.83 -2.17 -3.76
C LEU A 39 -45.14 -3.09 -2.56
N ARG A 40 -44.49 -2.86 -1.40
CA ARG A 40 -44.79 -3.58 -0.15
C ARG A 40 -46.16 -3.20 0.39
N ASP A 41 -46.50 -1.92 0.36
CA ASP A 41 -47.79 -1.43 0.83
C ASP A 41 -48.92 -2.01 -0.02
N GLU A 42 -48.75 -2.08 -1.34
CA GLU A 42 -49.73 -2.72 -2.22
C GLU A 42 -49.83 -4.23 -1.97
N ALA A 43 -48.70 -4.91 -1.74
CA ALA A 43 -48.71 -6.34 -1.41
C ALA A 43 -49.48 -6.66 -0.12
N ASN A 44 -49.47 -5.72 0.84
CA ASN A 44 -50.12 -5.85 2.15
C ASN A 44 -51.59 -5.37 2.17
N ARG A 45 -52.08 -4.69 1.12
CA ARG A 45 -53.47 -4.16 1.08
C ARG A 45 -54.54 -5.25 1.12
N ASP A 46 -54.31 -6.41 0.51
CA ASP A 46 -55.34 -7.47 0.43
C ASP A 46 -55.52 -8.28 1.72
N ASP A 47 -54.54 -8.25 2.63
CA ASP A 47 -54.63 -8.99 3.90
C ASP A 47 -55.41 -8.20 4.98
N ALA A 48 -55.70 -6.93 4.71
CA ALA A 48 -56.61 -6.11 5.52
C ALA A 48 -58.07 -6.38 5.11
N LYS A 49 -58.70 -7.42 5.67
CA LYS A 49 -60.17 -7.46 5.76
C LYS A 49 -60.62 -6.29 6.62
N ASP A 50 -61.28 -5.32 6.00
CA ASP A 50 -61.85 -4.10 6.59
C ASP A 50 -62.53 -4.33 7.96
N PRO A 51 -62.14 -3.59 9.02
CA PRO A 51 -63.13 -3.03 9.93
C PRO A 51 -63.79 -1.81 9.27
N PRO A 52 -65.09 -1.55 9.48
CA PRO A 52 -65.77 -0.42 8.85
C PRO A 52 -65.08 0.89 9.27
N ALA A 53 -64.75 1.72 8.29
CA ALA A 53 -64.13 3.03 8.49
C ALA A 53 -64.98 3.88 9.44
N ALA A 54 -64.47 4.14 10.65
CA ALA A 54 -65.04 5.10 11.60
C ALA A 54 -64.60 6.55 11.32
N PHE A 55 -63.99 6.80 10.15
CA PHE A 55 -63.58 8.12 9.71
C PHE A 55 -64.42 8.53 8.50
N SER A 56 -65.34 9.46 8.70
CA SER A 56 -65.91 10.23 7.59
C SER A 56 -64.95 11.37 7.28
N GLU A 57 -64.24 11.23 6.17
CA GLU A 57 -63.43 12.30 5.61
C GLU A 57 -64.36 13.44 5.16
N PRO A 58 -64.21 14.67 5.67
CA PRO A 58 -64.97 15.80 5.17
C PRO A 58 -64.66 15.98 3.67
N PRO A 59 -65.59 16.53 2.86
CA PRO A 59 -65.38 16.65 1.43
C PRO A 59 -64.08 17.41 1.19
N HIS A 60 -63.12 16.78 0.51
CA HIS A 60 -61.91 17.43 0.06
C HIS A 60 -62.31 18.64 -0.80
N LEU A 61 -62.25 19.83 -0.20
CA LEU A 61 -61.88 21.02 -0.96
C LEU A 61 -60.53 20.69 -1.58
N PRO A 62 -60.27 21.04 -2.86
CA PRO A 62 -58.98 20.80 -3.48
C PRO A 62 -57.94 21.54 -2.64
N SER A 63 -57.25 20.80 -1.77
CA SER A 63 -56.04 21.27 -1.15
C SER A 63 -55.07 21.36 -2.31
N ASN A 64 -54.64 22.57 -2.65
CA ASN A 64 -53.46 22.73 -3.48
C ASN A 64 -52.34 22.01 -2.73
N GLU A 65 -52.01 20.81 -3.18
CA GLU A 65 -50.74 20.18 -2.88
C GLU A 65 -49.68 21.06 -3.51
N ASP A 66 -49.24 22.09 -2.79
CA ASP A 66 -47.95 22.72 -3.04
C ASP A 66 -46.85 21.73 -2.58
N SER A 67 -46.80 20.57 -3.23
CA SER A 67 -45.63 19.68 -3.28
C SER A 67 -44.60 20.21 -4.28
N THR A 68 -44.58 21.52 -4.51
CA THR A 68 -43.62 22.19 -5.37
C THR A 68 -42.54 22.77 -4.48
N VAL A 69 -41.40 22.05 -4.40
CA VAL A 69 -40.15 22.62 -3.89
C VAL A 69 -39.96 23.97 -4.59
N THR A 70 -39.84 25.04 -3.81
CA THR A 70 -39.74 26.39 -4.40
C THR A 70 -38.47 26.49 -5.24
N GLU A 71 -38.48 27.34 -6.28
CA GLU A 71 -37.33 27.45 -7.17
C GLU A 71 -36.04 27.86 -6.43
N ASP A 72 -36.18 28.60 -5.33
CA ASP A 72 -35.09 28.98 -4.44
C ASP A 72 -34.55 27.79 -3.63
N GLU A 73 -35.41 26.89 -3.15
CA GLU A 73 -34.99 25.65 -2.49
C GLU A 73 -34.28 24.69 -3.47
N ILE A 74 -34.75 24.60 -4.72
CA ILE A 74 -34.07 23.80 -5.76
C ILE A 74 -32.66 24.36 -6.00
N LYS A 75 -32.53 25.69 -6.14
CA LYS A 75 -31.22 26.33 -6.33
C LYS A 75 -30.30 26.13 -5.13
N ALA A 76 -30.83 26.26 -3.90
CA ALA A 76 -30.07 26.01 -2.68
C ALA A 76 -29.60 24.55 -2.60
N MET A 77 -30.47 23.59 -2.92
CA MET A 77 -30.16 22.16 -2.90
C MET A 77 -29.16 21.77 -3.99
N GLN A 78 -29.22 22.39 -5.18
CA GLN A 78 -28.22 22.20 -6.22
C GLN A 78 -26.86 22.78 -5.84
N ALA A 79 -26.84 23.96 -5.22
CA ALA A 79 -25.61 24.58 -4.72
C ALA A 79 -24.95 23.74 -3.62
N GLU A 80 -25.75 23.21 -2.69
CA GLU A 80 -25.24 22.33 -1.62
C GLU A 80 -24.72 21.00 -2.20
N ASN A 81 -25.44 20.38 -3.14
CA ASN A 81 -24.95 19.17 -3.81
C ASN A 81 -23.64 19.42 -4.56
N ALA A 82 -23.50 20.56 -5.24
CA ALA A 82 -22.25 20.92 -5.90
C ALA A 82 -21.10 21.09 -4.90
N ARG A 83 -21.37 21.74 -3.75
CA ARG A 83 -20.40 21.89 -2.67
C ARG A 83 -19.99 20.55 -2.07
N LEU A 84 -20.95 19.68 -1.78
CA LEU A 84 -20.71 18.35 -1.22
C LEU A 84 -19.91 17.47 -2.17
N LYS A 85 -20.22 17.49 -3.48
CA LYS A 85 -19.43 16.80 -4.50
C LYS A 85 -17.98 17.31 -4.54
N ALA A 86 -17.78 18.62 -4.50
CA ALA A 86 -16.44 19.21 -4.48
C ALA A 86 -15.65 18.82 -3.22
N ASP A 87 -16.29 18.80 -2.04
CA ASP A 87 -15.63 18.35 -0.79
C ASP A 87 -15.29 16.86 -0.82
N ALA A 88 -16.20 16.02 -1.32
CA ALA A 88 -15.96 14.59 -1.48
C ALA A 88 -14.79 14.31 -2.44
N GLU A 89 -14.72 14.99 -3.59
CA GLU A 89 -13.60 14.88 -4.53
C GLU A 89 -12.28 15.35 -3.92
N ALA A 90 -12.29 16.45 -3.16
CA ALA A 90 -11.11 16.97 -2.50
C ALA A 90 -10.58 15.98 -1.44
N ARG A 91 -11.47 15.40 -0.64
CA ARG A 91 -11.11 14.35 0.34
C ARG A 91 -10.56 13.11 -0.34
N ALA A 92 -11.23 12.62 -1.39
CA ALA A 92 -10.78 11.46 -2.16
C ALA A 92 -9.38 11.66 -2.75
N LYS A 93 -9.09 12.86 -3.29
CA LYS A 93 -7.74 13.20 -3.78
C LYS A 93 -6.71 13.24 -2.65
N ALA A 94 -7.04 13.85 -1.52
CA ALA A 94 -6.15 13.91 -0.37
C ALA A 94 -5.86 12.51 0.22
N ASP A 95 -6.86 11.64 0.29
CA ASP A 95 -6.71 10.24 0.71
C ASP A 95 -5.86 9.44 -0.29
N ALA A 96 -6.08 9.61 -1.60
CA ALA A 96 -5.25 8.98 -2.62
C ALA A 96 -3.78 9.40 -2.50
N GLN A 97 -3.51 10.70 -2.29
CA GLN A 97 -2.16 11.22 -2.09
C GLN A 97 -1.50 10.64 -0.83
N ARG A 98 -2.21 10.64 0.32
CA ARG A 98 -1.68 10.04 1.56
C ARG A 98 -1.35 8.55 1.41
N ARG A 99 -2.22 7.80 0.72
CA ARG A 99 -1.98 6.39 0.42
C ARG A 99 -0.74 6.20 -0.45
N GLN A 100 -0.60 7.00 -1.49
CA GLN A 100 0.57 6.97 -2.38
C GLN A 100 1.86 7.32 -1.65
N GLU A 101 1.86 8.34 -0.79
CA GLU A 101 3.02 8.75 0.01
C GLU A 101 3.45 7.67 1.01
N THR A 102 2.47 7.00 1.63
CA THR A 102 2.71 5.85 2.52
C THR A 102 3.37 4.70 1.77
N VAL A 103 2.86 4.37 0.57
CA VAL A 103 3.43 3.33 -0.30
C VAL A 103 4.84 3.71 -0.74
N HIS A 104 5.05 4.95 -1.18
CA HIS A 104 6.35 5.47 -1.58
C HIS A 104 7.39 5.35 -0.46
N THR A 105 7.03 5.78 0.75
CA THR A 105 7.90 5.70 1.93
C THR A 105 8.28 4.25 2.26
N SER A 106 7.32 3.33 2.17
CA SER A 106 7.57 1.89 2.33
C SER A 106 8.52 1.34 1.26
N ASN A 107 8.31 1.73 0.00
CA ASN A 107 9.14 1.31 -1.12
C ASN A 107 10.57 1.87 -1.05
N ALA A 108 10.72 3.13 -0.65
CA ALA A 108 12.01 3.78 -0.39
C ALA A 108 12.77 3.05 0.71
N THR A 109 12.12 2.80 1.86
CA THR A 109 12.71 2.06 2.98
C THR A 109 13.14 0.65 2.55
N PHE A 110 12.32 -0.04 1.76
CA PHE A 110 12.66 -1.35 1.23
C PHE A 110 13.92 -1.31 0.35
N ALA A 111 13.99 -0.37 -0.60
CA ALA A 111 15.14 -0.23 -1.49
C ALA A 111 16.43 0.15 -0.74
N GLU A 112 16.34 1.02 0.28
CA GLU A 112 17.46 1.35 1.18
C GLU A 112 18.00 0.11 1.90
N ASN A 113 17.12 -0.75 2.41
CA ASN A 113 17.53 -2.00 3.05
C ASN A 113 18.24 -2.94 2.07
N LEU A 114 17.79 -3.01 0.81
CA LEU A 114 18.47 -3.82 -0.21
C LEU A 114 19.88 -3.29 -0.52
N VAL A 115 20.06 -1.97 -0.52
CA VAL A 115 21.38 -1.33 -0.69
C VAL A 115 22.27 -1.66 0.51
N ALA A 116 21.75 -1.51 1.74
CA ALA A 116 22.49 -1.83 2.96
C ALA A 116 22.92 -3.31 3.01
N ASN A 117 22.07 -4.22 2.53
CA ASN A 117 22.36 -5.65 2.46
C ASN A 117 23.28 -6.05 1.29
N GLY A 118 23.67 -5.11 0.42
CA GLY A 118 24.53 -5.40 -0.74
C GLY A 118 23.82 -6.12 -1.89
N THR A 119 22.49 -6.25 -1.82
CA THR A 119 21.67 -6.89 -2.85
C THR A 119 21.36 -5.93 -3.99
N LEU A 120 21.33 -4.62 -3.73
CA LEU A 120 21.07 -3.58 -4.72
C LEU A 120 22.21 -2.55 -4.75
N ALA A 121 22.60 -2.10 -5.94
CA ALA A 121 23.52 -0.98 -6.08
C ALA A 121 22.81 0.34 -5.70
N PRO A 122 23.48 1.30 -5.02
CA PRO A 122 22.90 2.62 -4.72
C PRO A 122 22.33 3.33 -5.95
N ALA A 123 22.99 3.20 -7.11
CA ALA A 123 22.54 3.80 -8.37
C ALA A 123 21.19 3.26 -8.88
N ALA A 124 20.79 2.05 -8.45
CA ALA A 124 19.53 1.43 -8.84
C ALA A 124 18.38 1.71 -7.88
N GLN A 125 18.65 2.32 -6.71
CA GLN A 125 17.66 2.53 -5.66
C GLN A 125 16.44 3.32 -6.17
N SER A 126 16.65 4.48 -6.80
CA SER A 126 15.56 5.33 -7.30
C SER A 126 14.70 4.63 -8.36
N VAL A 127 15.31 3.78 -9.19
CA VAL A 127 14.60 3.02 -10.23
C VAL A 127 13.69 1.96 -9.61
N VAL A 128 14.17 1.25 -8.58
CA VAL A 128 13.37 0.24 -7.87
C VAL A 128 12.18 0.88 -7.16
N VAL A 129 12.39 2.03 -6.51
CA VAL A 129 11.31 2.78 -5.86
C VAL A 129 10.26 3.21 -6.89
N ALA A 130 10.69 3.84 -7.99
CA ALA A 130 9.77 4.28 -9.04
C ALA A 130 8.98 3.12 -9.68
N LEU A 131 9.62 1.97 -9.89
CA LEU A 131 8.95 0.78 -10.41
C LEU A 131 7.89 0.27 -9.43
N LEU A 132 8.25 0.13 -8.15
CA LEU A 132 7.33 -0.32 -7.11
C LEU A 132 6.14 0.64 -6.95
N ASP A 133 6.38 1.95 -7.00
CA ASP A 133 5.32 2.95 -6.95
C ASP A 133 4.38 2.82 -8.15
N ALA A 134 4.91 2.64 -9.36
CA ALA A 134 4.13 2.49 -10.57
C ALA A 134 3.22 1.25 -10.54
N VAL A 135 3.74 0.10 -10.09
CA VAL A 135 2.94 -1.15 -10.04
C VAL A 135 1.98 -1.20 -8.85
N SER A 136 2.17 -0.34 -7.84
CA SER A 136 1.28 -0.18 -6.69
C SER A 136 0.29 0.98 -6.83
N THR A 137 0.29 1.69 -7.96
CA THR A 137 -0.59 2.85 -8.17
C THR A 137 -2.05 2.43 -8.45
N GLY A 138 -2.99 3.21 -7.92
CA GLY A 138 -4.42 3.10 -8.21
C GLY A 138 -5.19 2.12 -7.33
N ASP A 139 -6.50 2.00 -7.55
CA ASP A 139 -7.38 1.13 -6.76
C ASP A 139 -7.30 -0.35 -7.17
N LYS A 140 -6.71 -0.64 -8.34
CA LYS A 140 -6.36 -1.99 -8.79
C LYS A 140 -4.87 -2.06 -9.10
N PRO A 141 -4.03 -2.34 -8.08
CA PRO A 141 -2.61 -2.57 -8.27
C PRO A 141 -2.37 -3.69 -9.30
N MET A 142 -1.24 -3.64 -9.99
CA MET A 142 -0.91 -4.64 -11.00
C MET A 142 -0.72 -6.01 -10.35
N GLU A 143 -1.30 -7.05 -10.96
CA GLU A 143 -1.18 -8.43 -10.50
C GLU A 143 -0.17 -9.22 -11.35
N PHE A 144 0.46 -10.18 -10.71
CA PHE A 144 1.35 -11.18 -11.32
C PHE A 144 0.74 -12.56 -11.10
N SER A 145 0.60 -13.31 -12.19
CA SER A 145 0.10 -14.68 -12.16
C SER A 145 1.15 -15.65 -12.69
N GLU A 146 1.43 -16.69 -11.92
CA GLU A 146 2.30 -17.80 -12.31
C GLU A 146 1.52 -19.10 -12.11
N GLY A 147 1.12 -19.73 -13.22
CA GLY A 147 0.18 -20.84 -13.19
C GLY A 147 -1.15 -20.43 -12.53
N ASP A 148 -1.54 -21.14 -11.48
CA ASP A 148 -2.78 -20.90 -10.73
C ASP A 148 -2.61 -19.91 -9.56
N VAL A 149 -1.42 -19.34 -9.36
CA VAL A 149 -1.14 -18.40 -8.26
C VAL A 149 -1.14 -16.98 -8.77
N THR A 150 -2.10 -16.17 -8.31
CA THR A 150 -2.17 -14.72 -8.58
C THR A 150 -1.83 -13.95 -7.31
N ARG A 151 -0.94 -12.96 -7.43
CA ARG A 151 -0.53 -12.10 -6.31
C ARG A 151 -0.18 -10.69 -6.82
N PRO A 152 -0.16 -9.67 -5.94
CA PRO A 152 0.28 -8.34 -6.35
C PRO A 152 1.72 -8.36 -6.89
N LEU A 153 1.95 -7.71 -8.04
CA LEU A 153 3.27 -7.67 -8.70
C LEU A 153 4.32 -7.01 -7.80
N ALA A 154 3.94 -5.97 -7.04
CA ALA A 154 4.82 -5.34 -6.06
C ALA A 154 5.36 -6.34 -5.02
N THR A 155 4.48 -7.19 -4.48
CA THR A 155 4.85 -8.25 -3.53
C THR A 155 5.75 -9.27 -4.19
N ALA A 156 5.39 -9.74 -5.39
CA ALA A 156 6.19 -10.70 -6.13
C ALA A 156 7.61 -10.21 -6.40
N PHE A 157 7.74 -8.94 -6.77
CA PHE A 157 9.02 -8.31 -7.06
C PHE A 157 9.85 -8.07 -5.79
N LYS A 158 9.22 -7.65 -4.68
CA LYS A 158 9.89 -7.54 -3.38
C LYS A 158 10.43 -8.88 -2.89
N ASP A 159 9.66 -9.96 -3.03
CA ASP A 159 10.10 -11.31 -2.67
C ASP A 159 11.30 -11.76 -3.51
N LEU A 160 11.25 -11.52 -4.82
CA LEU A 160 12.34 -11.83 -5.75
C LEU A 160 13.65 -11.14 -5.32
N LEU A 161 13.58 -9.84 -5.01
CA LEU A 161 14.75 -9.07 -4.59
C LEU A 161 15.23 -9.46 -3.19
N SER A 162 14.33 -9.83 -2.29
CA SER A 162 14.68 -10.25 -0.93
C SER A 162 15.35 -11.63 -0.91
N GLY A 163 15.01 -12.51 -1.86
CA GLY A 163 15.63 -13.82 -2.04
C GLY A 163 16.94 -13.80 -2.84
N ALA A 164 17.33 -12.65 -3.41
CA ALA A 164 18.53 -12.54 -4.20
C ALA A 164 19.80 -12.59 -3.34
N THR A 165 20.81 -13.30 -3.81
CA THR A 165 22.13 -13.32 -3.17
C THR A 165 22.80 -11.95 -3.31
N PRO A 166 23.49 -11.41 -2.27
CA PRO A 166 24.18 -10.14 -2.37
C PRO A 166 25.14 -10.10 -3.56
N VAL A 167 24.94 -9.14 -4.46
CA VAL A 167 25.75 -8.97 -5.67
C VAL A 167 26.95 -8.06 -5.41
N LEU A 168 26.84 -7.18 -4.41
CA LEU A 168 27.86 -6.19 -4.05
C LEU A 168 28.20 -6.29 -2.56
N LEU A 169 29.43 -6.68 -2.24
CA LEU A 169 29.96 -6.61 -0.89
C LEU A 169 30.66 -5.27 -0.72
N PHE A 170 30.00 -4.31 -0.07
CA PHE A 170 30.58 -2.98 0.24
C PHE A 170 31.57 -3.01 1.41
N GLY A 171 31.81 -4.18 2.00
CA GLY A 171 32.86 -4.42 2.99
C GLY A 171 33.92 -5.37 2.45
N GLU A 172 35.16 -5.21 2.93
CA GLU A 172 36.22 -6.17 2.69
C GLU A 172 35.86 -7.49 3.41
N SER A 173 35.07 -8.33 2.74
CA SER A 173 34.71 -9.63 3.28
C SER A 173 35.87 -10.58 3.05
N ALA A 174 36.53 -11.01 4.13
CA ALA A 174 37.46 -12.13 4.10
C ALA A 174 36.66 -13.39 3.73
N THR A 175 36.57 -13.68 2.44
CA THR A 175 36.03 -14.94 1.96
C THR A 175 36.92 -16.07 2.48
N LYS A 176 36.33 -17.20 2.87
CA LYS A 176 37.07 -18.36 3.40
C LYS A 176 38.19 -18.84 2.45
N VAL A 177 38.05 -18.54 1.16
CA VAL A 177 39.06 -18.74 0.11
C VAL A 177 40.32 -17.88 0.34
N ARG A 178 40.18 -16.61 0.72
CA ARG A 178 41.31 -15.73 1.06
C ARG A 178 42.00 -16.09 2.38
N VAL A 179 41.28 -16.74 3.30
CA VAL A 179 41.86 -17.24 4.56
C VAL A 179 42.68 -18.52 4.33
N GLN A 180 42.41 -19.28 3.27
CA GLN A 180 43.16 -20.49 2.93
C GLN A 180 44.39 -20.22 2.06
N ASP A 181 44.45 -19.08 1.36
CA ASP A 181 45.68 -18.58 0.76
C ASP A 181 46.60 -18.00 1.85
N ASN A 182 47.22 -18.87 2.63
CA ASN A 182 48.32 -18.55 3.55
C ASN A 182 49.59 -18.01 2.84
N ASN A 183 49.49 -17.75 1.54
CA ASN A 183 50.55 -17.17 0.71
C ASN A 183 50.18 -15.78 0.15
N ALA A 184 49.03 -15.22 0.52
CA ALA A 184 48.80 -13.79 0.36
C ALA A 184 49.67 -13.07 1.40
N VAL A 185 50.78 -12.50 0.91
CA VAL A 185 51.54 -11.50 1.66
C VAL A 185 50.51 -10.49 2.18
N PRO A 186 50.40 -10.25 3.50
CA PRO A 186 49.51 -9.21 3.99
C PRO A 186 49.88 -7.95 3.22
N VAL A 187 48.90 -7.30 2.59
CA VAL A 187 49.10 -5.96 2.05
C VAL A 187 49.35 -5.10 3.28
N GLU A 188 50.63 -5.00 3.65
CA GLU A 188 51.09 -4.09 4.66
C GLU A 188 50.70 -2.70 4.18
N ALA A 189 50.08 -1.92 5.05
CA ALA A 189 49.78 -0.53 4.75
C ALA A 189 51.07 0.13 4.25
N GLU A 190 51.14 0.42 2.95
CA GLU A 190 52.22 1.19 2.36
C GLU A 190 52.04 2.63 2.85
N PHE A 191 52.73 2.94 3.95
CA PHE A 191 52.84 4.31 4.42
C PHE A 191 53.66 5.09 3.38
N ALA A 192 52.98 5.86 2.53
CA ALA A 192 53.59 6.61 1.43
C ALA A 192 54.72 7.57 1.86
N GLU A 193 54.84 7.90 3.15
CA GLU A 193 55.85 8.81 3.72
C GLU A 193 56.61 8.24 4.94
N ALA A 194 56.70 6.91 5.09
CA ALA A 194 57.43 6.34 6.23
C ALA A 194 58.96 6.46 6.08
N ASP A 195 59.64 6.87 7.16
CA ASP A 195 61.10 6.82 7.30
C ASP A 195 61.61 5.37 7.07
N PRO A 196 62.50 5.13 6.09
CA PRO A 196 63.01 3.79 5.76
C PRO A 196 63.60 3.03 6.95
N ALA A 197 64.26 3.73 7.89
CA ALA A 197 64.85 3.10 9.07
C ALA A 197 63.79 2.57 10.04
N ARG A 198 62.69 3.32 10.20
CA ARG A 198 61.56 2.92 11.05
C ARG A 198 60.77 1.77 10.43
N LEU A 199 60.65 1.75 9.10
CA LEU A 199 60.02 0.66 8.37
C LEU A 199 60.83 -0.64 8.49
N ALA A 200 62.15 -0.56 8.33
CA ALA A 200 63.04 -1.71 8.51
C ALA A 200 62.95 -2.27 9.95
N LEU A 201 62.91 -1.40 10.96
CA LEU A 201 62.74 -1.79 12.36
C LEU A 201 61.38 -2.44 12.60
N HIS A 202 60.30 -1.89 12.04
CA HIS A 202 58.96 -2.46 12.14
C HIS A 202 58.90 -3.88 11.56
N ASN A 203 59.47 -4.06 10.37
CA ASN A 203 59.48 -5.36 9.69
C ASN A 203 60.31 -6.39 10.47
N LYS A 204 61.45 -5.98 11.03
CA LYS A 204 62.29 -6.83 11.88
C LYS A 204 61.57 -7.22 13.17
N ALA A 205 60.90 -6.27 13.83
CA ALA A 205 60.15 -6.52 15.06
C ALA A 205 58.94 -7.43 14.82
N LYS A 206 58.20 -7.23 13.72
CA LYS A 206 57.09 -8.13 13.31
C LYS A 206 57.58 -9.55 13.07
N ALA A 207 58.69 -9.72 12.35
CA ALA A 207 59.26 -11.04 12.08
C ALA A 207 59.70 -11.73 13.37
N LEU A 208 60.34 -11.01 14.29
CA LEU A 208 60.79 -11.52 15.58
C LEU A 208 59.61 -11.89 16.50
N ALA A 209 58.59 -11.03 16.59
CA ALA A 209 57.38 -11.31 17.36
C ALA A 209 56.68 -12.59 16.89
N LYS A 210 56.59 -12.80 15.57
CA LYS A 210 56.00 -14.02 14.98
C LYS A 210 56.87 -15.26 15.21
N ALA A 211 58.18 -15.14 15.04
CA ALA A 211 59.12 -16.26 15.17
C ALA A 211 59.21 -16.77 16.62
N GLU A 212 59.17 -15.86 17.59
CA GLU A 212 59.36 -16.19 19.01
C GLU A 212 58.07 -16.20 19.83
N GLY A 213 56.94 -15.82 19.24
CA GLY A 213 55.65 -15.74 19.94
C GLY A 213 55.63 -14.68 21.06
N ILE A 214 56.46 -13.64 20.95
CA ILE A 214 56.56 -12.54 21.93
C ILE A 214 55.70 -11.35 21.50
N SER A 215 55.38 -10.46 22.46
CA SER A 215 54.65 -9.23 22.16
C SER A 215 55.46 -8.30 21.23
N TYR A 216 54.77 -7.50 20.42
CA TYR A 216 55.41 -6.56 19.50
C TYR A 216 56.35 -5.58 20.22
N ASP A 217 55.95 -5.06 21.39
CA ASP A 217 56.79 -4.13 22.17
C ASP A 217 58.09 -4.80 22.67
N ALA A 218 58.00 -6.07 23.09
CA ALA A 218 59.18 -6.86 23.45
C ALA A 218 60.09 -7.13 22.25
N ALA A 219 59.51 -7.36 21.07
CA ALA A 219 60.26 -7.54 19.84
C ALA A 219 60.95 -6.24 19.37
N VAL A 220 60.27 -5.09 19.48
CA VAL A 220 60.83 -3.76 19.17
C VAL A 220 62.01 -3.47 20.09
N ALA A 221 61.88 -3.70 21.39
CA ALA A 221 62.96 -3.48 22.36
C ALA A 221 64.22 -4.32 22.08
N ARG A 222 64.07 -5.47 21.41
CA ARG A 222 65.18 -6.33 20.97
C ARG A 222 65.74 -5.97 19.59
N CYS A 223 65.02 -5.14 18.82
CA CYS A 223 65.42 -4.72 17.48
C CYS A 223 66.07 -3.33 17.44
N LEU A 224 65.88 -2.54 18.49
CA LEU A 224 66.60 -1.29 18.80
C LEU A 224 68.04 -1.58 19.23
#